data_AF-A0A351GLR9-F1
#
_entry.id   AF-A0A351GLR9-F1
#
_cell.length_a   1.000
_cell.length_b   1.000
_cell.length_c   1.000
_cell.angle_alpha   90.00
_cell.angle_beta   90.00
_cell.angle_gamma   90.00
#
_symmetry.space_group_name_H-M   'P 1'
#
loop_
_entity.id
_entity.type
_entity.pdbx_description
1 polymer ?
#
loop_
_entity_poly.entity_id
_entity_poly.type
_entity_poly.pdbx_seq_one_letter_code
_entity_poly.pdbx_strand_id
1 'polypeptide(L)' 'MLKSKILGDYEGDKMVLTCARCQHEFSHDISNLILVVGKEATLHAARTRAVCRRCNTRGDNTYRIVPKSK' A
#
# COMPACT_ATOMS: atom_id res chain seq x y z
N MET A 1 -1.42 -6.00 -22.79
CA MET A 1 -0.76 -6.33 -21.51
C MET A 1 -1.24 -5.34 -20.46
N LEU A 2 -1.85 -5.80 -19.37
CA LEU A 2 -2.24 -4.91 -18.26
C LEU A 2 -0.96 -4.31 -17.65
N LYS A 3 -0.79 -2.98 -17.72
CA LYS A 3 0.30 -2.31 -17.00
C LYS A 3 0.13 -2.57 -15.51
N SER A 4 1.14 -3.17 -14.89
CA SER A 4 1.18 -3.29 -13.44
C SER A 4 1.34 -1.90 -12.83
N LYS A 5 0.50 -1.56 -11.86
CA LYS A 5 0.59 -0.30 -11.13
C LYS A 5 1.76 -0.36 -10.15
N ILE A 6 2.77 0.49 -10.34
CA ILE A 6 3.97 0.55 -9.50
C ILE A 6 3.89 1.70 -8.49
N LEU A 7 4.70 1.65 -7.44
CA LEU A 7 4.70 2.68 -6.40
C LEU A 7 5.11 4.05 -6.94
N GLY A 8 6.07 4.09 -7.87
CA GLY A 8 6.55 5.34 -8.48
C GLY A 8 5.46 6.15 -9.18
N ASP A 9 4.40 5.51 -9.69
CA ASP A 9 3.28 6.20 -10.34
C ASP A 9 2.44 7.04 -9.37
N TYR A 10 2.61 6.83 -8.06
CA TYR A 10 1.81 7.41 -6.99
C TYR A 10 2.69 8.03 -5.88
N GLU A 11 3.91 8.43 -6.22
CA GLU A 11 4.78 9.13 -5.28
C GLU A 11 4.10 10.39 -4.74
N GLY A 12 4.14 10.59 -3.42
CA GLY A 12 3.45 11.68 -2.73
C GLY A 12 2.03 11.35 -2.27
N ASP A 13 1.39 10.31 -2.81
CA ASP A 13 0.04 9.88 -2.39
C ASP A 13 0.08 8.95 -1.16
N LYS A 14 -1.11 8.57 -0.68
CA LYS A 14 -1.27 7.58 0.40
C LYS A 14 -1.88 6.29 -0.14
N MET A 15 -1.32 5.17 0.28
CA MET A 15 -1.94 3.86 0.13
C MET A 15 -2.73 3.54 1.39
N VAL A 16 -4.05 3.48 1.30
CA VAL A 16 -4.93 3.04 2.37
C VAL A 16 -5.21 1.56 2.18
N LEU A 17 -4.92 0.76 3.21
CA LEU A 17 -5.06 -0.68 3.26
C LEU A 17 -6.19 -1.06 4.21
N THR A 18 -7.01 -2.02 3.82
CA THR A 18 -8.04 -2.60 4.68
C THR A 18 -7.68 -4.05 4.97
N CYS A 19 -7.48 -4.39 6.24
CA CYS A 19 -7.08 -5.73 6.62
C CYS A 19 -8.19 -6.75 6.35
N ALA A 20 -7.91 -7.78 5.56
CA ALA A 20 -8.90 -8.83 5.25
C ALA A 20 -9.41 -9.57 6.50
N ARG A 21 -8.58 -9.71 7.54
CA ARG A 21 -8.94 -10.45 8.76
C ARG A 21 -9.80 -9.64 9.73
N CYS A 22 -9.40 -8.41 10.04
CA CYS A 22 -10.03 -7.63 11.10
C CYS A 22 -10.71 -6.34 10.62
N GLN A 23 -10.74 -6.11 9.30
CA GLN A 23 -11.34 -4.94 8.65
C GLN A 23 -10.76 -3.58 9.09
N HIS A 24 -9.67 -3.58 9.84
CA HIS A 24 -8.98 -2.36 10.25
C HIS A 24 -8.35 -1.67 9.04
N GLU A 25 -8.70 -0.39 8.86
CA GLU A 25 -8.04 0.47 7.89
C GLU A 25 -6.79 1.10 8.47
N PHE A 26 -5.72 1.13 7.67
CA PHE A 26 -4.48 1.81 8.00
C PHE A 26 -3.84 2.35 6.73
N SER A 27 -2.95 3.33 6.85
CA SER A 27 -2.35 3.96 5.67
C SER A 27 -0.84 4.01 5.74
N HIS A 28 -0.23 4.00 4.56
CA HIS A 28 1.18 4.28 4.35
C HIS A 28 1.33 5.41 3.36
N ASP A 29 2.25 6.32 3.65
CA ASP A 29 2.75 7.27 2.66
C ASP A 29 3.54 6.49 1.60
N ILE A 30 3.19 6.68 0.32
CA ILE A 30 3.82 5.92 -0.76
C ILE A 30 5.28 6.31 -0.92
N SER A 31 5.66 7.56 -0.67
CA SER A 31 7.06 7.97 -0.67
C SER A 31 7.87 7.21 0.38
N ASN A 32 7.30 6.97 1.56
CA ASN A 32 7.96 6.15 2.59
C ASN A 32 8.03 4.66 2.19
N LEU A 33 7.02 4.13 1.49
CA LEU A 33 7.08 2.77 0.96
C LEU A 33 8.18 2.63 -0.09
N ILE A 34 8.32 3.60 -0.99
CA ILE A 34 9.37 3.63 -2.02
C ILE A 34 10.76 3.52 -1.40
N LEU A 35 11.01 4.22 -0.27
CA LEU A 35 12.30 4.13 0.44
C LEU A 35 12.60 2.73 0.97
N VAL A 36 11.57 1.93 1.27
CA VAL A 36 11.72 0.59 1.86
C VAL A 36 11.77 -0.51 0.80
N VAL A 37 10.97 -0.41 -0.26
CA VAL A 37 10.80 -1.50 -1.25
C VAL A 37 11.22 -1.13 -2.67
N GLY A 38 11.59 0.13 -2.92
CA GLY A 38 11.96 0.65 -4.24
C GLY A 38 10.76 1.13 -5.07
N LYS A 39 11.00 2.09 -5.97
CA LYS A 39 9.97 2.72 -6.81
C LYS A 39 9.31 1.78 -7.81
N GLU A 40 10.04 0.77 -8.27
CA GLU A 40 9.59 -0.23 -9.25
C GLU A 40 8.71 -1.33 -8.62
N ALA A 41 8.58 -1.34 -7.29
CA ALA A 41 7.70 -2.28 -6.61
C ALA A 41 6.25 -2.06 -7.02
N THR A 42 5.49 -3.14 -7.21
CA THR A 42 4.06 -3.04 -7.52
C THR A 42 3.24 -2.72 -6.28
N LEU A 43 2.13 -2.01 -6.44
CA LEU A 43 1.16 -1.82 -5.35
C LEU A 43 0.66 -3.16 -4.79
N HIS A 44 0.51 -4.16 -5.66
CA HIS A 44 0.14 -5.51 -5.25
C HIS A 44 1.19 -6.13 -4.31
N ALA A 45 2.48 -6.02 -4.63
CA ALA A 45 3.56 -6.53 -3.78
C ALA A 45 3.65 -5.78 -2.44
N ALA A 46 3.42 -4.46 -2.43
CA ALA A 46 3.38 -3.68 -1.19
C ALA A 46 2.23 -4.14 -0.28
N ARG A 47 1.02 -4.30 -0.84
CA ARG A 47 -0.20 -4.76 -0.15
C ARG A 47 -0.04 -6.13 0.52
N THR A 48 0.54 -7.10 -0.19
CA THR A 48 0.70 -8.48 0.31
C THR A 48 1.78 -8.60 1.38
N ARG A 49 2.71 -7.65 1.45
CA ARG A 49 3.74 -7.59 2.48
C ARG A 49 3.32 -6.78 3.71
N ALA A 50 2.32 -5.91 3.58
CA ALA A 50 1.86 -5.08 4.68
C ALA A 50 1.28 -5.91 5.84
N VAL A 51 1.63 -5.49 7.06
CA VAL A 51 1.19 -6.10 8.32
C VAL A 51 0.18 -5.17 8.98
N CYS A 52 -0.99 -5.71 9.32
CA CYS A 52 -1.99 -4.95 10.06
C CYS A 52 -1.51 -4.67 11.48
N ARG A 53 -1.40 -3.39 11.87
CA ARG A 53 -0.95 -2.97 13.22
C ARG A 53 -1.92 -3.34 14.35
N ARG A 54 -3.14 -3.76 14.03
CA ARG A 54 -4.16 -4.14 15.03
C ARG A 54 -4.15 -5.63 15.35
N CYS A 55 -4.08 -6.49 14.32
CA CYS A 55 -4.19 -7.95 14.50
C CYS A 55 -2.92 -8.73 14.12
N ASN A 56 -1.84 -8.02 13.74
CA ASN A 56 -0.54 -8.57 13.33
C ASN A 56 -0.57 -9.55 12.15
N THR A 57 -1.70 -9.67 11.45
CA THR A 57 -1.81 -10.48 10.24
C THR A 57 -1.12 -9.77 9.08
N ARG A 58 -0.28 -10.53 8.38
CA ARG A 58 0.37 -10.12 7.13
C ARG A 58 -0.46 -10.59 5.93
N GLY A 59 -0.51 -9.76 4.91
CA GLY A 59 -1.05 -10.15 3.60
C GLY A 59 -2.56 -10.04 3.45
N ASP A 60 -2.99 -10.17 2.20
CA ASP A 60 -4.36 -10.09 1.68
C ASP A 60 -5.20 -8.86 2.02
N ASN A 61 -4.61 -7.79 2.53
CA ASN A 61 -5.29 -6.50 2.72
C ASN A 61 -5.85 -5.97 1.38
N THR A 62 -7.06 -5.42 1.26
CA THR A 62 -7.41 -4.65 0.05
C THR A 62 -6.75 -3.27 0.10
N TYR A 63 -6.73 -2.51 -1.02
CA TYR A 63 -6.15 -1.17 -1.01
C TYR A 63 -6.88 -0.17 -1.91
N ARG A 64 -6.76 1.10 -1.56
CA ARG A 64 -7.08 2.26 -2.41
C ARG A 64 -5.97 3.30 -2.32
N ILE A 65 -5.82 4.09 -3.38
CA ILE A 65 -4.90 5.23 -3.40
C ILE A 65 -5.70 6.49 -3.12
N VAL A 66 -5.18 7.31 -2.22
CA VAL A 66 -5.76 8.59 -1.84
C VAL A 66 -4.71 9.67 -2.13
N PRO A 67 -4.99 10.59 -3.06
CA PRO A 67 -4.11 11.73 -3.31
C PRO A 67 -3.90 12.52 -2.02
N LYS A 68 -2.69 13.02 -1.77
CA LYS A 68 -2.54 14.06 -0.73
C LYS A 68 -3.29 15.30 -1.19
N SER A 69 -4.19 15.81 -0.36
CA SER A 69 -4.71 17.17 -0.52
C SER A 69 -3.53 18.13 -0.56
N LYS A 70 -3.45 18.94 -1.62
CA LYS A 70 -2.47 20.03 -1.73
C LYS A 70 -2.68 21.05 -0.63
#